data_AF-A0A702W0S5-F1
#
_entry.id   AF-A0A702W0S5-F1
#
_cell.length_a   1.000
_cell.length_b   1.000
_cell.length_c   1.000
_cell.angle_alpha   90.00
_cell.angle_beta   90.00
_cell.angle_gamma   90.00
#
_symmetry.space_group_name_H-M   'P 1'
#
loop_
_entity.id
_entity.type
_entity.pdbx_description
1 polymer ?
#
loop_
_entity_poly.entity_id
_entity_poly.type
_entity_poly.pdbx_seq_one_letter_code
_entity_poly.pdbx_strand_id
1 'polypeptide(L)' 'VVAAGGKAESEMSVPEIKGTCINYTLKKDAETMPFYVAFDKNGNRTHYGYISCQQARAKGVFSQ' A
#
# COMPACT_ATOMS: atom_id res chain seq x y z
N VAL A 1 -1.81 5.72 9.86
CA VAL A 1 -2.38 5.65 8.49
C VAL A 1 -3.82 5.15 8.49
N VAL A 2 -4.17 4.07 9.19
CA VAL A 2 -5.57 3.61 9.34
C VAL A 2 -6.53 4.72 9.81
N ALA A 3 -6.09 5.57 10.74
CA ALA A 3 -6.91 6.70 11.22
C ALA A 3 -7.22 7.77 10.16
N ALA A 4 -6.40 7.91 9.11
CA ALA A 4 -6.58 8.93 8.06
C ALA A 4 -7.12 8.36 6.75
N GLY A 5 -6.77 7.13 6.40
CA GLY A 5 -7.22 6.44 5.18
C GLY A 5 -8.48 5.59 5.35
N GLY A 6 -8.99 5.46 6.59
CA GLY A 6 -10.10 4.58 6.89
C GLY A 6 -9.71 3.10 6.90
N LYS A 7 -10.71 2.23 6.74
CA LYS A 7 -10.54 0.77 6.81
C LYS A 7 -9.72 0.28 5.61
N ALA A 8 -8.65 -0.46 5.90
CA ALA A 8 -7.87 -1.16 4.89
C ALA A 8 -8.73 -2.23 4.17
N GLU A 9 -8.56 -2.37 2.86
CA GLU A 9 -9.25 -3.41 2.11
C GLU A 9 -8.55 -4.76 2.23
N SER A 10 -7.22 -4.74 2.17
CA SER A 10 -6.37 -5.90 2.37
C SER A 10 -4.96 -5.47 2.76
N GLU A 11 -4.20 -6.41 3.30
CA GLU A 11 -2.78 -6.24 3.57
C GLU A 11 -2.01 -7.47 3.08
N MET A 12 -0.74 -7.27 2.76
CA MET A 12 0.17 -8.36 2.42
C MET A 12 1.57 -8.09 2.97
N SER A 13 2.24 -9.15 3.40
CA SER A 13 3.66 -9.09 3.75
C SER A 13 4.51 -8.87 2.50
N VAL A 14 5.50 -7.98 2.62
CA VAL A 14 6.47 -7.65 1.57
C VAL A 14 7.87 -7.97 2.10
N PRO A 15 8.40 -9.17 1.82
CA PRO A 15 9.71 -9.61 2.30
C PRO A 15 10.86 -8.68 1.90
N GLU A 16 10.76 -8.04 0.73
CA GLU A 16 11.77 -7.16 0.15
C GLU A 16 12.08 -5.96 1.08
N ILE A 17 11.06 -5.42 1.76
CA ILE A 17 11.19 -4.35 2.77
C ILE A 17 11.05 -4.87 4.21
N LYS A 18 11.00 -6.19 4.39
CA LYS A 18 10.73 -6.88 5.67
C LYS A 18 9.51 -6.31 6.40
N GLY A 19 8.47 -5.98 5.65
CA GLY A 19 7.37 -5.19 6.17
C GLY A 19 6.03 -5.56 5.56
N THR A 20 5.09 -4.62 5.62
CA THR A 20 3.70 -4.84 5.21
C THR A 20 3.26 -3.77 4.23
N CYS A 21 2.51 -4.18 3.21
CA CYS A 21 1.83 -3.29 2.30
C CYS A 21 0.32 -3.39 2.50
N ILE A 22 -0.34 -2.23 2.57
CA ILE A 22 -1.77 -2.09 2.80
C ILE A 22 -2.42 -1.50 1.56
N ASN A 23 -3.49 -2.15 1.09
CA ASN A 23 -4.33 -1.68 0.00
C ASN A 23 -5.50 -0.85 0.50
N TYR A 24 -5.78 0.21 -0.27
CA TYR A 24 -6.93 1.09 -0.14
C TYR A 24 -7.56 1.30 -1.51
N THR A 25 -8.86 1.57 -1.50
CA THR A 25 -9.54 2.18 -2.65
C THR A 25 -9.90 3.60 -2.27
N LEU A 26 -9.27 4.56 -2.93
CA LEU A 26 -9.62 5.98 -2.80
C LEU A 26 -10.95 6.21 -3.52
N LYS A 27 -11.86 6.92 -2.87
CA LYS A 27 -13.15 7.30 -3.44
C LYS A 27 -13.23 8.81 -3.51
N LYS A 28 -13.52 9.33 -4.69
CA LYS A 28 -13.85 10.75 -4.90
C LYS A 28 -15.06 10.80 -5.82
N ASP A 29 -16.18 11.27 -5.30
CA ASP A 29 -17.47 11.27 -5.99
C ASP A 29 -17.82 9.86 -6.52
N ALA A 30 -18.01 9.72 -7.84
CA ALA A 30 -18.28 8.44 -8.50
C ALA A 30 -17.00 7.67 -8.91
N GLU A 31 -15.81 8.26 -8.74
CA GLU A 31 -14.55 7.66 -9.15
C GLU A 31 -13.89 6.89 -8.02
N THR A 32 -13.34 5.73 -8.37
CA THR A 32 -12.57 4.89 -7.45
C THR A 32 -11.19 4.62 -8.03
N MET A 33 -10.15 4.71 -7.20
CA MET A 33 -8.77 4.46 -7.62
C MET A 33 -8.03 3.59 -6.60
N PRO A 34 -7.30 2.55 -7.04
CA PRO A 34 -6.47 1.77 -6.13
C PRO A 34 -5.32 2.62 -5.58
N PHE A 35 -5.00 2.42 -4.31
CA PHE A 35 -3.89 3.07 -3.65
C PHE A 35 -3.25 2.12 -2.65
N TYR A 36 -1.92 2.16 -2.53
CA TYR A 36 -1.20 1.37 -1.55
C TYR A 36 -0.33 2.25 -0.66
N VAL A 37 -0.07 1.74 0.55
CA VAL A 37 0.94 2.27 1.47
C VAL A 37 1.75 1.10 2.03
N ALA A 38 3.07 1.19 1.95
CA ALA A 38 3.98 0.18 2.47
C ALA A 38 4.78 0.70 3.67
N PHE A 39 4.99 -0.18 4.63
CA PHE A 39 5.73 0.08 5.86
C PHE A 39 6.85 -0.93 6.01
N ASP A 40 8.01 -0.50 6.53
CA ASP A 40 9.09 -1.41 6.94
C ASP A 40 8.75 -2.16 8.24
N LYS A 41 9.67 -3.03 8.69
CA LYS A 41 9.55 -3.79 9.95
C LYS A 41 9.33 -2.91 11.20
N ASN A 42 9.74 -1.65 11.16
CA ASN A 42 9.65 -0.72 12.29
C ASN A 42 8.35 0.10 12.24
N GLY A 43 7.50 -0.13 11.22
CA GLY A 43 6.28 0.64 11.00
C GLY A 43 6.51 1.99 10.31
N ASN A 44 7.71 2.26 9.77
CA ASN A 44 7.96 3.48 9.01
C ASN A 44 7.40 3.34 7.60
N ARG A 45 6.68 4.35 7.10
CA ARG A 45 6.21 4.37 5.71
C ARG A 45 7.40 4.48 4.76
N THR A 46 7.57 3.51 3.87
CA THR A 46 8.66 3.46 2.88
C THR A 46 8.18 3.82 1.48
N HIS A 47 7.03 3.29 1.06
CA HIS A 47 6.48 3.52 -0.29
C HIS A 47 4.97 3.78 -0.25
N TYR A 48 4.46 4.41 -1.31
CA TYR A 48 3.02 4.58 -1.56
C TYR A 48 2.78 4.87 -3.04
N GLY A 49 1.55 4.69 -3.52
CA GLY A 49 1.21 5.03 -4.90
C GLY A 49 -0.19 4.62 -5.32
N TYR A 50 -0.62 5.12 -6.48
CA TYR A 50 -1.96 4.93 -7.05
C TYR A 50 -2.12 3.63 -7.83
N ILE A 51 -1.71 2.53 -7.20
CA ILE A 51 -1.83 1.14 -7.67
C ILE A 51 -2.04 0.23 -6.45
N SER A 52 -2.29 -1.06 -6.65
CA SER A 52 -2.33 -2.02 -5.54
C SER A 52 -0.92 -2.48 -5.11
N CYS A 53 -0.81 -3.02 -3.90
CA CYS A 53 0.39 -3.69 -3.38
C CYS A 53 0.91 -4.77 -4.33
N GLN A 54 0.00 -5.55 -4.93
CA GLN A 54 0.33 -6.60 -5.88
C GLN A 54 0.95 -6.03 -7.15
N GLN A 55 0.37 -4.93 -7.68
CA GLN A 55 0.93 -4.23 -8.84
C GLN A 55 2.29 -3.59 -8.53
N ALA A 56 2.45 -2.99 -7.35
CA ALA A 56 3.72 -2.41 -6.91
C ALA A 56 4.81 -3.48 -6.82
N ARG A 57 4.49 -4.65 -6.27
CA ARG A 57 5.42 -5.79 -6.20
C ARG A 57 5.78 -6.31 -7.59
N ALA A 58 4.79 -6.50 -8.46
CA ALA A 58 5.02 -6.96 -9.83
C ALA A 58 5.89 -5.98 -10.65
N LYS A 59 5.81 -4.68 -10.36
CA LYS A 59 6.64 -3.63 -10.96
C LYS A 59 8.03 -3.49 -10.32
N GLY A 60 8.35 -4.28 -9.30
CA GLY A 60 9.64 -4.23 -8.61
C GLY A 60 9.84 -3.00 -7.71
N VAL A 61 8.76 -2.31 -7.32
CA VAL A 61 8.85 -1.06 -6.52
C VAL A 61 9.53 -1.29 -5.18
N PHE A 62 9.34 -2.46 -4.58
CA PHE A 62 9.88 -2.80 -3.25
C PHE A 62 11.33 -3.30 -3.28
N SER A 63 11.93 -3.41 -4.46
CA SER A 63 13.30 -3.91 -4.66
C SER A 63 14.27 -2.82 -5.12
N GLN A 64 13.79 -1.58 -5.32
CA GLN A 64 14.61 -0.40 -5.59
C GLN A 64 15.12 0.22 -4.29
#